data_AF-A0A2G9NMY1-F1
#
_entry.id   AF-A0A2G9NMY1-F1
#
_cell.length_a   1.000
_cell.length_b   1.000
_cell.length_c   1.000
_cell.angle_alpha   90.00
_cell.angle_beta   90.00
_cell.angle_gamma   90.00
#
_symmetry.space_group_name_H-M   'P 1'
#
loop_
_entity.id
_entity.type
_entity.pdbx_description
1 polymer ?
#
loop_
_entity_poly.entity_id
_entity_poly.type
_entity_poly.pdbx_seq_one_letter_code
_entity_poly.pdbx_strand_id
1 'polypeptide(L)'
;MNILILILTVTLLVSLISFIGVFALLKEKILNKIVLVLVSLSAGVLIGNAFLHLIPEALETSIKVEFIFLLLIAGFVLFFFN
;
A
#
# COMPACT_ATOMS: atom_id res chain seq x y z
N MET A 1 31.35 7.22 15.53
CA MET A 1 30.67 7.10 16.84
C MET A 1 29.22 7.61 16.82
N ASN A 2 28.88 8.72 16.14
CA ASN A 2 27.51 9.25 16.08
C ASN A 2 26.46 8.35 15.39
N ILE A 3 26.86 7.62 14.35
CA ILE A 3 25.92 6.84 13.52
C ILE A 3 25.32 5.67 14.32
N LEU A 4 26.13 4.98 15.13
CA LEU A 4 25.65 3.86 15.96
C LEU A 4 24.64 4.32 17.01
N ILE A 5 24.89 5.45 17.66
CA ILE A 5 23.98 6.03 18.66
C ILE A 5 22.67 6.44 17.99
N LEU A 6 22.72 7.02 16.79
CA LEU A 6 21.54 7.42 16.02
C LEU A 6 20.71 6.20 15.59
N ILE A 7 21.34 5.15 15.06
CA ILE A 7 20.66 3.90 14.70
C ILE A 7 20.00 3.28 15.93
N LEU A 8 20.69 3.19 17.07
CA LEU A 8 20.13 2.64 18.31
C LEU A 8 18.95 3.46 18.81
N THR A 9 19.03 4.78 18.74
CA THR A 9 17.97 5.70 19.17
C THR A 9 16.74 5.58 18.27
N VAL A 10 16.93 5.58 16.95
CA VAL A 10 15.84 5.43 15.97
C VAL A 10 15.21 4.06 16.08
N THR A 11 15.99 3.00 16.22
CA THR A 11 15.48 1.63 16.35
C THR A 11 14.67 1.46 17.64
N LEU A 12 15.12 2.04 18.76
CA LEU A 12 14.35 2.08 20.00
C LEU A 12 13.02 2.83 19.82
N LEU A 13 13.06 4.02 19.22
CA LEU A 13 11.85 4.82 19.00
C LEU A 13 10.84 4.10 18.08
N VAL A 14 11.30 3.51 16.98
CA VAL A 14 10.44 2.74 16.07
C VAL A 14 9.87 1.50 16.78
N SER A 15 10.66 0.81 17.62
CA SER A 15 10.18 -0.30 18.45
C SER A 15 9.09 0.13 19.44
N LEU A 16 9.25 1.29 20.09
CA LEU A 16 8.25 1.86 21.00
C LEU A 16 6.95 2.22 20.26
N ILE A 17 7.04 2.77 19.05
CA ILE A 17 5.88 3.06 18.19
C ILE A 17 5.18 1.76 17.76
N SER A 18 5.93 0.72 17.41
CA SER A 18 5.37 -0.59 17.06
C SER A 18 4.59 -1.23 18.22
N PHE A 19 4.95 -0.91 19.48
CA PHE A 19 4.25 -1.39 20.67
C PHE A 19 2.81 -0.82 20.79
N ILE A 20 2.52 0.31 20.14
CA ILE A 20 1.16 0.86 20.04
C ILE A 20 0.22 -0.12 19.35
N GLY A 21 0.73 -0.94 18.41
CA GLY A 21 -0.02 -2.02 17.76
C GLY A 21 -0.52 -3.09 18.73
N VAL A 22 0.14 -3.29 19.87
CA VAL A 22 -0.29 -4.24 20.93
C VAL A 22 -1.60 -3.78 21.56
N PHE A 23 -1.81 -2.47 21.72
CA PHE A 23 -3.07 -1.92 22.20
C PHE A 23 -4.22 -2.06 21.19
N ALA A 24 -3.91 -2.18 19.89
CA ALA A 24 -4.90 -2.50 18.87
C ALA A 24 -5.41 -3.96 19.00
N LEU A 25 -4.58 -4.90 19.45
CA LEU A 25 -4.96 -6.30 19.68
C LEU A 25 -5.88 -6.51 20.89
N LEU A 26 -5.84 -5.61 21.89
CA LEU A 26 -6.64 -5.72 23.12
C LEU A 26 -8.15 -5.52 22.92
N LYS A 27 -8.59 -5.12 21.72
CA LYS A 27 -10.01 -5.00 21.38
C LYS A 27 -10.28 -5.60 20.01
N GLU A 28 -10.39 -6.93 19.92
CA GLU A 28 -10.77 -7.67 18.69
C GLU A 28 -11.88 -6.97 17.87
N LYS A 29 -12.93 -6.49 18.56
CA LYS A 29 -14.05 -5.79 17.91
C LYS A 29 -13.67 -4.45 17.28
N ILE A 30 -12.74 -3.71 17.90
CA ILE A 30 -12.24 -2.44 17.36
C ILE A 30 -11.19 -2.69 16.28
N LEU A 31 -10.32 -3.70 16.48
CA LEU A 31 -9.32 -4.09 15.50
C LEU A 31 -9.96 -4.48 14.18
N ASN A 32 -10.97 -5.36 14.20
CA ASN A 32 -11.67 -5.75 12.97
C ASN A 32 -12.28 -4.55 12.24
N LYS A 33 -12.83 -3.58 12.98
CA LYS A 33 -13.42 -2.37 12.39
C LYS A 33 -12.34 -1.47 11.78
N ILE A 34 -11.22 -1.27 12.48
CA ILE A 34 -10.09 -0.47 11.99
C ILE A 34 -9.42 -1.14 10.80
N VAL A 35 -9.15 -2.44 10.85
CA VAL A 35 -8.59 -3.20 9.73
C VAL A 35 -9.48 -3.09 8.51
N LEU A 36 -10.80 -3.21 8.66
CA LEU A 36 -11.72 -3.05 7.53
C LEU A 36 -11.66 -1.62 6.94
N VAL A 37 -11.60 -0.59 7.79
CA VAL A 37 -11.42 0.80 7.35
C VAL A 37 -10.07 0.99 6.64
N LEU A 38 -8.98 0.47 7.20
CA LEU A 38 -7.64 0.58 6.61
C LEU A 38 -7.55 -0.18 5.29
N VAL A 39 -8.13 -1.37 5.19
CA VAL A 39 -8.21 -2.13 3.94
C VAL A 39 -9.03 -1.36 2.90
N SER A 40 -10.17 -0.79 3.29
CA SER A 40 -10.98 0.03 2.37
C SER A 40 -10.24 1.29 1.91
N LEU A 41 -9.45 1.91 2.79
CA LEU A 41 -8.60 3.06 2.49
C LEU A 41 -7.49 2.67 1.52
N SER A 42 -6.77 1.58 1.79
CA SER A 42 -5.73 1.05 0.91
C SER A 42 -6.28 0.69 -0.46
N ALA A 43 -7.44 0.02 -0.53
CA ALA A 43 -8.11 -0.29 -1.79
C ALA A 43 -8.48 0.99 -2.55
N GLY A 44 -9.02 2.00 -1.86
CA GLY A 44 -9.32 3.30 -2.45
C GLY A 44 -8.09 4.03 -3.00
N VAL A 45 -6.98 4.04 -2.26
CA VAL A 45 -5.71 4.65 -2.70
C VAL A 45 -5.11 3.90 -3.89
N LEU A 46 -5.12 2.56 -3.89
CA LEU A 46 -4.61 1.77 -5.00
C LEU A 46 -5.42 1.98 -6.28
N ILE A 47 -6.76 2.03 -6.17
CA ILE A 47 -7.64 2.36 -7.29
C ILE A 47 -7.36 3.80 -7.75
N GLY A 48 -7.33 4.77 -6.83
CA GLY A 48 -7.04 6.17 -7.16
C GLY A 48 -5.69 6.32 -7.87
N ASN A 49 -4.64 5.69 -7.38
CA ASN A 49 -3.32 5.72 -7.99
C ASN A 49 -3.30 5.07 -9.38
N ALA A 50 -3.98 3.93 -9.54
CA ALA A 50 -4.06 3.26 -10.84
C ALA A 50 -4.79 4.13 -11.88
N PHE A 51 -5.97 4.67 -11.54
CA PHE A 51 -6.82 5.38 -12.50
C PHE A 51 -6.44 6.84 -12.72
N LEU A 52 -5.93 7.53 -11.69
CA LEU A 52 -5.65 8.97 -11.77
C LEU A 52 -4.17 9.28 -12.06
N HIS A 53 -3.27 8.31 -11.87
CA HIS A 53 -1.85 8.46 -12.18
C HIS A 53 -1.37 7.46 -13.24
N LEU A 54 -1.39 6.16 -12.94
CA LEU A 54 -0.72 5.16 -13.79
C LEU A 54 -1.35 5.00 -15.19
N ILE A 55 -2.68 4.97 -15.29
CA ILE A 55 -3.36 4.85 -16.59
C ILE A 55 -3.15 6.11 -17.44
N PRO A 56 -3.41 7.34 -16.94
CA PRO A 56 -3.11 8.57 -17.69
C PRO A 56 -1.66 8.66 -18.14
N GLU A 57 -0.71 8.37 -17.25
CA GLU A 57 0.73 8.39 -17.55
C GLU A 57 1.09 7.39 -18.67
N ALA A 58 0.51 6.20 -18.67
CA ALA A 58 0.71 5.24 -19.75
C ALA A 58 0.16 5.76 -21.09
N LEU A 59 -0.98 6.46 -21.09
CA LEU A 59 -1.59 7.02 -22.28
C LEU A 59 -0.79 8.19 -22.90
N GLU A 60 0.04 8.86 -22.12
CA GLU A 60 0.95 9.92 -22.60
C GLU A 60 2.20 9.35 -23.31
N THR A 61 2.44 8.05 -23.21
CA THR A 61 3.56 7.40 -23.90
C THR A 61 3.25 7.19 -25.38
N SER A 62 4.28 7.08 -26.23
CA SER A 62 4.16 6.73 -27.66
C SER A 62 3.64 5.31 -27.94
N ILE A 63 3.20 4.56 -26.92
CA ILE A 63 2.67 3.20 -27.06
C ILE A 63 1.22 3.27 -27.55
N LYS A 64 0.81 2.32 -28.39
CA LYS A 64 -0.59 2.22 -28.83
C LYS A 64 -1.52 2.02 -27.64
N VAL A 65 -2.57 2.82 -27.58
CA VAL A 65 -3.61 2.76 -26.53
C VAL A 65 -4.20 1.36 -26.38
N GLU A 66 -4.46 0.67 -27.49
CA GLU A 66 -4.94 -0.73 -27.51
C GLU A 66 -4.02 -1.68 -26.73
N PHE A 67 -2.70 -1.50 -26.87
CA PHE A 67 -1.72 -2.36 -26.20
C PHE A 67 -1.64 -2.08 -24.70
N ILE A 68 -1.81 -0.82 -24.28
CA ILE A 68 -1.86 -0.43 -22.86
C ILE A 68 -3.07 -1.08 -22.18
N PHE A 69 -4.26 -0.98 -22.78
CA PHE A 69 -5.46 -1.62 -22.22
C PHE A 69 -5.38 -3.15 -22.28
N LEU A 70 -4.75 -3.73 -23.30
CA LEU A 70 -4.50 -5.18 -23.36
C LEU A 70 -3.60 -5.63 -22.20
N LEU A 71 -2.52 -4.91 -21.91
CA LEU A 71 -1.64 -5.15 -20.76
C LEU A 71 -2.36 -4.99 -19.42
N LEU A 72 -3.23 -3.98 -19.30
CA LEU A 72 -4.03 -3.77 -18.10
C LEU A 72 -4.97 -4.96 -17.84
N ILE A 73 -5.70 -5.42 -18.87
CA ILE A 73 -6.56 -6.60 -18.79
C ILE A 73 -5.74 -7.85 -18.51
N ALA A 74 -4.59 -8.03 -19.17
CA ALA A 74 -3.70 -9.16 -18.91
C ALA A 74 -3.21 -9.18 -17.46
N GLY A 75 -2.88 -8.01 -16.88
CA GLY A 75 -2.53 -7.88 -15.47
C GLY A 75 -3.66 -8.30 -14.54
N PHE A 76 -4.91 -7.88 -14.82
CA PHE A 76 -6.08 -8.35 -14.08
C PHE A 76 -6.29 -9.86 -14.20
N VAL A 77 -6.14 -10.43 -15.39
CA VAL A 77 -6.27 -11.88 -15.61
C VAL A 77 -5.18 -12.65 -14.87
N LEU A 78 -3.93 -12.17 -14.91
CA LEU A 78 -2.80 -12.78 -14.19
C LEU A 78 -2.99 -12.75 -12.67
N PHE A 79 -3.64 -11.72 -12.13
CA PHE A 79 -3.95 -11.64 -10.70
C PHE A 79 -4.82 -12.81 -10.20
N PHE A 80 -5.69 -13.38 -11.05
CA PHE A 80 -6.50 -14.56 -10.70
C PHE A 80 -5.70 -15.86 -10.57
N PHE A 81 -4.45 -15.89 -11.04
CA PHE A 81 -3.57 -17.06 -10.91
C PHE A 81 -2.70 -17.02 -9.64
N ASN A 82 -2.91 -16.03 -8.77
CA ASN A 82 -2.28 -15.88 -7.46
C ASN A 82 -3.28 -16.26 -6.35
#